data_AF-A0A927CFE1-F1
#
_entry.id   AF-A0A927CFE1-F1
#
_cell.length_a   1.000
_cell.length_b   1.000
_cell.length_c   1.000
_cell.angle_alpha   90.00
_cell.angle_beta   90.00
_cell.angle_gamma   90.00
#
_symmetry.space_group_name_H-M   'P 1'
#
loop_
_entity.id
_entity.type
_entity.pdbx_description
1 polymer ?
#
loop_
_entity_poly.entity_id
_entity_poly.type
_entity_poly.pdbx_seq_one_letter_code
_entity_poly.pdbx_strand_id
1 'polypeptide(L)'
;MSRSFKNSPVMTDHVTPGTRWAKRQAAKAVRRYAGCLTNGKSYRKVFNPWNICDYRFYQTKRQAVEKWERCARLQARFTKDRILRNWEKFYRRK
;
A
#
# COMPACT_ATOMS: atom_id res chain seq x y z
N MET A 1 -4.27 -18.06 -19.12
CA MET A 1 -4.01 -17.50 -17.78
C MET A 1 -4.80 -16.20 -17.60
N SER A 2 -5.82 -16.20 -16.75
CA SER A 2 -6.55 -14.97 -16.39
C SER A 2 -5.63 -14.08 -15.54
N ARG A 3 -5.64 -12.77 -15.81
CA ARG A 3 -4.86 -11.81 -15.02
C ARG A 3 -5.54 -11.66 -13.66
N SER A 4 -4.82 -11.92 -12.57
CA SER A 4 -5.36 -11.68 -11.23
C SER A 4 -5.41 -10.17 -10.95
N PHE A 5 -6.54 -9.69 -10.44
CA PHE A 5 -6.77 -8.29 -10.12
C PHE A 5 -6.85 -8.08 -8.61
N LYS A 6 -6.49 -6.88 -8.17
CA LYS A 6 -6.73 -6.44 -6.79
C LYS A 6 -8.23 -6.21 -6.60
N ASN A 7 -8.77 -6.69 -5.47
CA ASN A 7 -10.18 -6.47 -5.11
C ASN A 7 -10.50 -4.98 -4.86
N SER A 8 -9.50 -4.19 -4.47
CA SER A 8 -9.67 -2.74 -4.24
C SER A 8 -8.50 -1.98 -4.86
N PRO A 9 -8.75 -0.82 -5.52
CA PRO A 9 -7.71 -0.03 -6.14
C PRO A 9 -6.96 0.79 -5.10
N VAL A 10 -6.12 0.09 -4.35
CA VAL A 10 -5.33 0.65 -3.25
C VAL A 10 -3.86 0.40 -3.50
N MET A 11 -3.09 1.49 -3.41
CA MET A 11 -1.65 1.45 -3.26
C MET A 11 -1.32 1.59 -1.77
N THR A 12 -0.53 0.69 -1.24
CA THR A 12 0.01 0.77 0.12
C THR A 12 1.51 1.01 0.03
N ASP A 13 2.07 1.64 1.05
CA ASP A 13 3.52 1.76 1.23
C ASP A 13 4.17 0.44 1.70
N HIS A 14 3.64 -0.69 1.24
CA HIS A 14 4.22 -2.01 1.49
C HIS A 14 5.42 -2.24 0.56
N VAL A 15 6.39 -1.35 0.61
CA VAL A 15 7.63 -1.45 -0.18
C VAL A 15 8.77 -1.91 0.73
N THR A 16 9.59 -2.81 0.22
CA THR A 16 10.89 -3.14 0.82
C THR A 16 11.82 -1.95 0.55
N PRO A 17 12.56 -1.41 1.53
CA PRO A 17 12.88 -1.99 2.83
C PRO A 17 12.02 -1.54 4.03
N GLY A 18 11.23 -0.46 3.93
CA GLY A 18 10.51 0.14 5.07
C GLY A 18 9.59 -0.86 5.80
N THR A 19 8.82 -1.63 5.02
CA THR A 19 7.92 -2.65 5.56
C THR A 19 8.65 -3.75 6.35
N ARG A 20 9.89 -4.09 5.95
CA ARG A 20 10.68 -5.13 6.61
C ARG A 20 11.15 -4.66 7.98
N TRP A 21 11.56 -3.41 8.10
CA TRP A 21 11.94 -2.83 9.38
C TRP A 21 10.76 -2.73 10.34
N ALA A 22 9.61 -2.23 9.88
CA ALA A 22 8.41 -2.10 10.71
C ALA A 22 7.92 -3.47 11.21
N LYS A 23 7.90 -4.50 10.34
CA LYS A 23 7.61 -5.88 10.76
C LYS A 23 8.59 -6.43 11.78
N ARG A 24 9.88 -6.07 11.71
CA ARG A 24 10.88 -6.45 12.73
C ARG A 24 10.58 -5.80 14.08
N GLN A 25 10.19 -4.53 14.09
CA GLN A 25 9.79 -3.85 15.33
C GLN A 25 8.54 -4.49 15.94
N ALA A 26 7.55 -4.80 15.11
CA ALA A 26 6.35 -5.52 15.54
C ALA A 26 6.68 -6.87 16.18
N ALA A 27 7.57 -7.65 15.57
CA ALA A 27 8.04 -8.92 16.14
C ALA A 27 8.82 -8.73 17.45
N LYS A 28 9.64 -7.68 17.57
CA LYS A 28 10.35 -7.36 18.82
C LYS A 28 9.40 -6.98 19.95
N ALA A 29 8.38 -6.16 19.66
CA ALA A 29 7.38 -5.76 20.64
C ALA A 29 6.64 -6.99 21.21
N VAL A 30 6.23 -7.91 20.33
CA VAL A 30 5.60 -9.17 20.73
C VAL A 30 6.49 -10.06 21.59
N ARG A 31 7.77 -10.22 21.25
CA ARG A 31 8.70 -11.02 22.06
C ARG A 31 9.01 -10.42 23.43
N ARG A 32 8.95 -9.09 23.54
CA ARG A 32 9.22 -8.36 24.79
C ARG A 32 7.98 -8.20 25.67
N TYR A 33 6.80 -8.52 25.15
CA TYR A 33 5.56 -8.40 25.90
C TYR A 33 5.57 -9.43 27.04
N ALA A 34 5.58 -8.94 28.28
CA ALA A 34 5.67 -9.78 29.48
C ALA A 34 4.36 -10.53 29.80
N GLY A 35 3.25 -10.15 29.18
CA GLY A 35 1.95 -10.78 29.40
C GLY A 35 1.71 -12.00 28.51
N CYS A 36 0.68 -12.79 28.86
CA CYS A 36 0.24 -13.91 28.03
C CYS A 36 -0.59 -13.39 26.83
N LEU A 37 -0.23 -13.83 25.62
CA LEU A 37 -1.02 -13.58 24.41
C LEU A 37 -2.05 -14.70 24.26
N THR A 38 -3.27 -14.45 24.71
CA THR A 38 -4.34 -15.45 24.72
C THR A 38 -4.86 -15.83 23.34
N ASN A 39 -4.70 -14.94 22.34
CA ASN A 39 -5.16 -15.17 20.96
C ASN A 39 -4.45 -14.24 19.95
N GLY A 40 -4.61 -14.52 18.65
CA GLY A 40 -4.07 -13.65 17.60
C GLY A 40 -4.62 -12.22 17.58
N LYS A 41 -5.82 -11.98 18.17
CA LYS A 41 -6.39 -10.61 18.27
C LYS A 41 -5.62 -9.75 19.27
N SER A 42 -5.04 -10.36 20.32
CA SER A 42 -4.22 -9.66 21.32
C SER A 42 -2.93 -9.06 20.74
N TYR A 43 -2.44 -9.57 19.61
CA TYR A 43 -1.32 -9.00 18.86
C TYR A 43 -1.52 -7.51 18.55
N ARG A 44 -2.75 -7.11 18.18
CA ARG A 44 -3.08 -5.72 17.85
C ARG A 44 -2.98 -4.78 19.06
N LYS A 45 -3.09 -5.32 20.28
CA LYS A 45 -2.90 -4.55 21.53
C LYS A 45 -1.42 -4.33 21.83
N VAL A 46 -0.56 -5.26 21.43
CA VAL A 46 0.90 -5.16 21.65
C VAL A 46 1.59 -4.31 20.58
N PHE A 47 1.14 -4.44 19.33
CA PHE A 47 1.66 -3.63 18.24
C PHE A 47 0.52 -3.22 17.30
N ASN A 48 0.36 -1.92 17.13
CA ASN A 48 -0.64 -1.38 16.22
C ASN A 48 -0.26 -1.69 14.75
N PRO A 49 -1.05 -2.50 14.00
CA PRO A 49 -0.74 -2.83 12.62
C PRO A 49 -0.67 -1.63 11.67
N TRP A 50 -1.32 -0.52 12.03
CA TRP A 50 -1.23 0.73 11.27
C TRP A 50 0.19 1.30 11.25
N ASN A 51 1.01 1.00 12.26
CA ASN A 51 2.43 1.41 12.30
C ASN A 51 3.32 0.63 11.31
N ILE A 52 2.78 -0.36 10.59
CA ILE A 52 3.51 -1.09 9.55
C ILE A 52 3.52 -0.30 8.24
N CYS A 53 2.48 0.49 7.98
CA CYS A 53 2.34 1.30 6.78
C CYS A 53 1.70 2.63 7.10
N ASP A 54 2.48 3.69 6.92
CA ASP A 54 2.03 5.04 7.20
C ASP A 54 1.04 5.54 6.14
N TYR A 55 1.19 5.08 4.89
CA TYR A 55 0.38 5.58 3.77
C TYR A 55 -0.39 4.51 3.02
N ARG A 56 -1.65 4.85 2.77
CA ARG A 56 -2.57 4.09 1.92
C ARG A 56 -3.28 5.06 1.00
N PHE A 57 -3.01 4.94 -0.29
CA PHE A 57 -3.62 5.77 -1.31
C PHE A 57 -4.70 4.99 -2.04
N TYR A 58 -5.85 5.63 -2.21
CA TYR A 58 -6.92 5.17 -3.07
C TYR A 58 -6.97 6.10 -4.28
N GLN A 59 -7.03 5.52 -5.48
CA GLN A 59 -7.18 6.32 -6.69
C GLN A 59 -7.97 5.53 -7.73
N THR A 60 -9.08 6.10 -8.20
CA THR A 60 -9.82 5.52 -9.33
C THR A 60 -9.12 5.81 -10.66
N LYS A 61 -9.43 5.02 -11.70
CA LYS A 61 -8.90 5.27 -13.05
C LYS A 61 -9.27 6.67 -13.54
N ARG A 62 -10.50 7.12 -13.28
CA ARG A 62 -10.99 8.46 -13.63
C ARG A 62 -10.16 9.55 -12.96
N GLN A 63 -9.93 9.44 -11.64
CA GLN A 63 -9.11 10.39 -10.89
C GLN A 63 -7.66 10.44 -11.40
N ALA A 64 -7.10 9.32 -11.86
CA ALA A 64 -5.76 9.29 -12.44
C ALA A 64 -5.68 10.05 -13.77
N VAL A 65 -6.72 9.92 -14.61
CA VAL A 65 -6.83 10.65 -15.88
C VAL A 65 -7.03 12.14 -15.63
N GLU A 66 -7.99 12.51 -14.77
CA GLU A 66 -8.25 13.91 -14.41
C GLU A 66 -6.99 14.59 -13.83
N LYS A 67 -6.23 13.89 -12.98
CA LYS A 67 -4.96 14.39 -12.44
C LYS A 67 -3.91 14.64 -13.53
N TRP A 68 -3.86 13.81 -14.55
CA TRP A 68 -2.95 14.00 -15.70
C TRP A 68 -3.43 15.16 -16.58
N GLU A 69 -4.73 15.25 -16.86
CA GLU A 69 -5.34 16.33 -17.66
C GLU A 69 -5.17 17.70 -16.99
N ARG A 70 -5.19 17.75 -15.65
CA ARG A 70 -4.99 19.00 -14.90
C ARG A 70 -3.52 19.40 -14.72
N CYS A 71 -2.57 18.48 -14.88
CA CYS A 71 -1.17 18.73 -14.54
C CYS A 71 -0.26 18.77 -15.78
N ALA A 72 0.05 19.98 -16.26
CA ALA A 72 0.95 20.20 -17.40
C ALA A 72 2.31 19.49 -17.24
N ARG A 73 2.85 19.44 -16.01
CA ARG A 73 4.10 18.71 -15.71
C ARG A 73 3.99 17.20 -15.97
N LEU A 74 2.83 16.59 -15.72
CA LEU A 74 2.62 15.17 -15.99
C LEU A 74 2.43 14.92 -17.49
N GLN A 75 1.75 15.83 -18.20
CA GLN A 75 1.59 15.77 -19.65
C GLN A 75 2.94 15.85 -20.38
N ALA A 76 3.81 16.75 -19.94
CA ALA A 76 5.15 16.91 -20.52
C ALA A 76 6.04 15.67 -20.33
N ARG A 77 5.80 14.85 -19.30
CA ARG A 77 6.65 13.68 -18.96
C ARG A 77 6.09 12.36 -19.43
N PHE A 78 4.77 12.23 -19.50
CA PHE A 78 4.11 10.95 -19.71
C PHE A 78 2.94 11.08 -20.68
N THR A 79 2.84 10.13 -21.60
CA THR A 79 1.65 9.95 -22.41
C THR A 79 0.48 9.43 -21.57
N LYS A 80 -0.75 9.69 -22.03
CA LYS A 80 -1.97 9.21 -21.37
C LYS A 80 -1.95 7.69 -21.15
N ASP A 81 -1.50 6.92 -22.16
CA ASP A 81 -1.36 5.47 -22.07
C ASP A 81 -0.37 5.01 -21.01
N ARG A 82 0.76 5.71 -20.88
CA ARG A 82 1.78 5.38 -19.88
C ARG A 82 1.25 5.60 -18.46
N ILE A 83 0.48 6.66 -18.23
CA ILE A 83 -0.19 6.90 -16.95
C ILE A 83 -1.22 5.81 -16.65
N LEU A 84 -2.03 5.41 -17.63
CA LEU A 84 -3.01 4.34 -17.45
C LEU A 84 -2.34 3.00 -17.13
N ARG A 85 -1.25 2.64 -17.82
CA ARG A 85 -0.47 1.43 -17.51
C ARG A 85 0.14 1.48 -16.12
N ASN A 86 0.68 2.64 -15.71
CA ASN A 86 1.20 2.83 -14.36
C ASN A 86 0.09 2.70 -13.31
N TRP A 87 -1.06 3.34 -13.53
CA TRP A 87 -2.21 3.23 -12.64
C TRP A 87 -2.66 1.77 -12.52
N GLU A 88 -2.77 1.05 -13.63
CA GLU A 88 -3.08 -0.38 -13.59
C GLU A 88 -2.05 -1.17 -12.80
N LYS A 89 -0.75 -0.90 -12.96
CA LYS A 89 0.32 -1.56 -12.21
C LYS A 89 0.18 -1.35 -10.70
N PHE A 90 -0.08 -0.13 -10.26
CA PHE A 90 -0.12 0.19 -8.83
C PHE A 90 -1.46 -0.15 -8.17
N TYR A 91 -2.58 -0.01 -8.88
CA TYR A 91 -3.91 -0.08 -8.29
C TYR A 91 -4.76 -1.26 -8.77
N ARG A 92 -4.54 -1.83 -9.97
CA ARG A 92 -5.40 -2.91 -10.51
C ARG A 92 -4.74 -4.28 -10.56
N ARG A 93 -3.49 -4.35 -11.01
CA ARG A 93 -2.74 -5.61 -11.23
C ARG A 93 -2.13 -6.06 -9.90
N LYS A 94 -2.18 -7.37 -9.65
CA LYS A 94 -1.57 -8.00 -8.48
C LYS A 94 -0.20 -8.56 -8.84
#